data_AF-Q975A2-F1
#
_entry.id   AF-Q975A2-F1
#
_cell.length_a   1.000
_cell.length_b   1.000
_cell.length_c   1.000
_cell.angle_alpha   90.00
_cell.angle_beta   90.00
_cell.angle_gamma   90.00
#
_symmetry.space_group_name_H-M   'P 1'
#
loop_
_entity.id
_entity.type
_entity.pdbx_description
1 polymer ?
#
loop_
_entity_poly.entity_id
_entity_poly.type
_entity_poly.pdbx_seq_one_letter_code
_entity_poly.pdbx_strand_id
1 'polypeptide(L)'
;MNILDELKNTYDLSDEDIEYALQKAKGILLGFAMEYKAIRVLENMDFKNVRYVDLPTHDLEAEKCGKKYYIEVKASSKSPTKEYTAHKLAMIAMLDGIHLTLVMKPSPHLFSTEEILSMPKKVLLNFFRYAYKGEVENLKMLLNNSKTREILLGYERIIKTYTSRYSEESLSIIESLF
;
A
#
# COMPACT_ATOMS: atom_id res chain seq x y z
N MET A 1 9.08 32.27 13.93
CA MET A 1 8.17 32.61 12.81
C MET A 1 7.50 31.31 12.40
N ASN A 2 6.17 31.28 12.18
CA ASN A 2 5.53 30.06 11.68
C ASN A 2 5.86 29.88 10.18
N ILE A 3 5.70 28.68 9.64
CA ILE A 3 6.08 28.39 8.25
C ILE A 3 5.24 29.17 7.23
N LEU A 4 3.99 29.51 7.56
CA LEU A 4 3.13 30.28 6.64
C LEU A 4 3.57 31.74 6.56
N ASP A 5 3.93 32.36 7.68
CA ASP A 5 4.46 33.73 7.72
C ASP A 5 5.78 33.82 6.96
N GLU A 6 6.62 32.79 7.06
CA GLU A 6 7.87 32.67 6.30
C GLU A 6 7.61 32.63 4.79
N LEU A 7 6.69 31.77 4.35
CA LEU A 7 6.33 31.66 2.94
C LEU A 7 5.73 32.97 2.40
N LYS A 8 4.87 33.63 3.18
CA LYS A 8 4.26 34.90 2.78
C LYS A 8 5.29 36.00 2.59
N ASN A 9 6.22 36.14 3.55
CA ASN A 9 7.27 37.14 3.47
C ASN A 9 8.30 36.83 2.37
N THR A 10 8.61 35.55 2.15
CA THR A 10 9.62 35.13 1.15
C THR A 10 9.13 35.28 -0.28
N TYR A 11 7.83 35.07 -0.51
CA TYR A 11 7.24 35.00 -1.85
C TYR A 11 6.20 36.10 -2.12
N ASP A 12 6.09 37.10 -1.24
CA ASP A 12 5.13 38.22 -1.36
C ASP A 12 3.67 37.73 -1.53
N LEU A 13 3.28 36.71 -0.75
CA LEU A 13 1.95 36.10 -0.83
C LEU A 13 0.98 36.80 0.13
N SER A 14 -0.22 37.09 -0.37
CA SER A 14 -1.31 37.64 0.44
C SER A 14 -1.96 36.58 1.33
N ASP A 15 -2.82 37.03 2.26
CA ASP A 15 -3.70 36.12 3.01
C ASP A 15 -4.62 35.29 2.09
N GLU A 16 -5.10 35.87 1.00
CA GLU A 16 -6.00 35.20 0.05
C GLU A 16 -5.29 34.07 -0.70
N ASP A 17 -4.03 34.28 -1.11
CA ASP A 17 -3.22 33.26 -1.78
C ASP A 17 -3.00 32.02 -0.90
N ILE A 18 -2.68 32.25 0.38
CA ILE A 18 -2.46 31.18 1.36
C ILE A 18 -3.76 30.45 1.66
N GLU A 19 -4.87 31.15 1.87
CA GLU A 19 -6.16 30.51 2.12
C GLU A 19 -6.58 29.65 0.93
N TYR A 20 -6.44 30.16 -0.31
CA TYR A 20 -6.69 29.38 -1.52
C TYR A 20 -5.83 28.10 -1.55
N ALA A 21 -4.53 28.22 -1.29
CA ALA A 21 -3.60 27.09 -1.28
C ALA A 21 -3.95 26.07 -0.19
N LEU A 22 -4.27 26.51 1.03
CA LEU A 22 -4.66 25.64 2.14
C LEU A 22 -5.97 24.89 1.83
N GLN A 23 -6.96 25.54 1.22
CA GLN A 23 -8.20 24.88 0.80
C GLN A 23 -7.93 23.78 -0.24
N LYS A 24 -7.01 24.01 -1.19
CA LYS A 24 -6.59 22.98 -2.16
C LYS A 24 -5.77 21.86 -1.53
N ALA A 25 -4.89 22.19 -0.57
CA ALA A 25 -3.97 21.26 0.06
C ALA A 25 -4.57 20.50 1.26
N LYS A 26 -5.80 20.83 1.68
CA LYS A 26 -6.45 20.26 2.87
C LYS A 26 -6.35 18.74 3.00
N GLY A 27 -6.53 18.01 1.89
CA GLY A 27 -6.42 16.55 1.88
C GLY A 27 -4.99 16.05 2.12
N ILE A 28 -4.01 16.71 1.51
CA ILE A 28 -2.57 16.40 1.63
C ILE A 28 -2.10 16.69 3.06
N LEU A 29 -2.44 17.87 3.58
CA LEU A 29 -2.13 18.27 4.96
C LEU A 29 -2.73 17.29 5.98
N LEU A 30 -3.97 16.85 5.74
CA LEU A 30 -4.60 15.83 6.57
C LEU A 30 -3.88 14.48 6.49
N GLY A 31 -3.43 14.06 5.30
CA GLY A 31 -2.64 12.85 5.09
C GLY A 31 -1.38 12.85 5.94
N PHE A 32 -0.52 13.85 5.75
CA PHE A 32 0.71 14.00 6.53
C PHE A 32 0.45 14.10 8.04
N ALA A 33 -0.59 14.82 8.46
CA ALA A 33 -0.93 14.90 9.88
C ALA A 33 -1.38 13.53 10.45
N MET A 34 -2.06 12.70 9.65
CA MET A 34 -2.48 11.37 10.07
C MET A 34 -1.31 10.39 10.12
N GLU A 35 -0.42 10.42 9.15
CA GLU A 35 0.86 9.70 9.16
C GLU A 35 1.71 10.11 10.36
N TYR A 36 1.78 11.42 10.67
CA TYR A 36 2.42 11.95 11.88
C TYR A 36 1.84 11.36 13.16
N LYS A 37 0.50 11.37 13.25
CA LYS A 37 -0.21 10.83 14.39
C LYS A 37 -0.08 9.30 14.51
N ALA A 38 0.04 8.59 13.40
CA ALA A 38 0.07 7.13 13.34
C ALA A 38 1.28 6.54 14.10
N ILE A 39 2.42 7.23 14.16
CA ILE A 39 3.57 6.77 14.96
C ILE A 39 3.18 6.53 16.41
N ARG A 40 2.63 7.56 17.06
CA ARG A 40 2.21 7.47 18.47
C ARG A 40 1.13 6.41 18.68
N VAL A 41 0.25 6.22 17.70
CA VAL A 41 -0.78 5.17 17.74
C VAL A 41 -0.13 3.78 17.73
N LEU A 42 0.83 3.54 16.84
CA LEU A 42 1.52 2.26 16.72
C LEU A 42 2.37 1.98 17.96
N GLU A 43 3.07 2.98 18.50
CA GLU A 43 3.83 2.86 19.75
C GLU A 43 2.91 2.46 20.93
N ASN A 44 1.72 3.06 21.03
CA ASN A 44 0.71 2.68 22.02
C ASN A 44 0.13 1.27 21.80
N MET A 45 0.32 0.70 20.61
CA MET A 45 -0.01 -0.69 20.27
C MET A 45 1.21 -1.61 20.39
N ASP A 46 2.24 -1.23 21.15
CA ASP A 46 3.47 -1.98 21.40
C ASP A 46 4.35 -2.25 20.16
N PHE A 47 4.17 -1.47 19.09
CA PHE A 47 5.14 -1.48 18.00
C PHE A 47 6.40 -0.70 18.40
N LYS A 48 7.54 -1.15 17.91
CA LYS A 48 8.86 -0.54 18.13
C LYS A 48 9.46 -0.13 16.80
N ASN A 49 10.50 0.71 16.86
CA ASN A 49 11.27 1.15 15.68
C ASN A 49 10.38 1.73 14.58
N VAL A 50 9.31 2.46 14.96
CA VAL A 50 8.35 3.02 14.00
C VAL A 50 9.00 4.17 13.25
N ARG A 51 9.06 4.09 11.91
CA ARG A 51 9.71 5.09 11.06
C ARG A 51 8.91 5.40 9.80
N TYR A 52 9.00 6.64 9.33
CA TYR A 52 8.56 7.03 8.00
C TYR A 52 9.43 6.41 6.92
N VAL A 53 8.77 6.08 5.82
CA VAL A 53 9.45 5.77 4.57
C VAL A 53 8.78 6.54 3.44
N ASP A 54 9.59 6.96 2.47
CA ASP A 54 9.10 7.53 1.22
C ASP A 54 9.09 6.42 0.16
N LEU A 55 8.12 5.50 0.28
CA LEU A 55 7.97 4.36 -0.61
C LEU A 55 6.54 4.30 -1.16
N PRO A 56 6.35 3.90 -2.43
CA PRO A 56 5.02 3.78 -3.02
C PRO A 56 4.17 2.66 -2.40
N THR A 57 4.76 1.79 -1.60
CA THR A 57 4.11 0.60 -1.02
C THR A 57 3.38 0.87 0.29
N HIS A 58 3.94 1.69 1.17
CA HIS A 58 3.45 1.92 2.54
C HIS A 58 4.08 3.19 3.09
N ASP A 59 3.46 3.76 4.13
CA ASP A 59 3.88 5.04 4.72
C ASP A 59 4.84 4.87 5.91
N LEU A 60 4.71 3.75 6.63
CA LEU A 60 5.44 3.46 7.85
C LEU A 60 6.00 2.04 7.87
N GLU A 61 7.20 1.87 8.43
CA GLU A 61 7.74 0.58 8.84
C GLU A 61 7.81 0.49 10.36
N ALA A 62 7.55 -0.69 10.91
CA ALA A 62 7.65 -0.94 12.35
C ALA A 62 7.97 -2.40 12.65
N GLU A 63 8.31 -2.67 13.91
CA GLU A 63 8.58 -4.02 14.41
C GLU A 63 7.68 -4.36 15.59
N LYS A 64 7.17 -5.59 15.63
CA LYS A 64 6.44 -6.12 16.79
C LYS A 64 6.71 -7.60 16.94
N CYS A 65 7.06 -8.04 18.15
CA CYS A 65 7.40 -9.44 18.45
C CYS A 65 8.45 -10.04 17.49
N GLY A 66 9.48 -9.27 17.13
CA GLY A 66 10.56 -9.70 16.23
C GLY A 66 10.17 -9.82 14.76
N LYS A 67 8.97 -9.36 14.36
CA LYS A 67 8.50 -9.37 12.98
C LYS A 67 8.45 -7.94 12.43
N LYS A 68 8.82 -7.80 11.16
CA LYS A 68 8.72 -6.54 10.41
C LYS A 68 7.30 -6.35 9.86
N TYR A 69 6.81 -5.12 9.99
CA TYR A 69 5.50 -4.68 9.53
C TYR A 69 5.65 -3.47 8.61
N TYR A 70 4.84 -3.49 7.55
CA TYR A 70 4.71 -2.42 6.57
C TYR A 70 3.30 -1.87 6.70
N ILE A 71 3.15 -0.59 7.06
CA ILE A 71 1.87 -0.01 7.44
C ILE A 71 1.50 1.10 6.47
N GLU A 72 0.36 0.92 5.81
CA GLU A 72 -0.34 1.98 5.10
C GLU A 72 -1.28 2.71 6.08
N VAL A 73 -1.22 4.03 6.11
CA VAL A 73 -2.10 4.86 6.94
C VAL A 73 -3.28 5.35 6.10
N LYS A 74 -4.48 5.26 6.68
CA LYS A 74 -5.71 5.76 6.08
C LYS A 74 -6.49 6.57 7.09
N ALA A 75 -6.87 7.79 6.72
CA ALA A 75 -7.66 8.67 7.59
C ALA A 75 -9.03 8.06 7.96
N SER A 76 -9.63 7.27 7.06
CA SER A 76 -10.91 6.61 7.28
C SER A 76 -11.06 5.34 6.44
N SER A 77 -12.05 4.51 6.80
CA SER A 77 -12.41 3.28 6.08
C SER A 77 -13.18 3.51 4.78
N LYS A 78 -13.42 4.76 4.35
CA LYS A 78 -14.09 5.00 3.06
C LYS A 78 -13.15 4.63 1.92
N SER A 79 -13.46 3.53 1.23
CA SER A 79 -12.75 3.01 0.05
C SER A 79 -11.28 2.60 0.30
N PRO A 80 -10.98 1.76 1.29
CA PRO A 80 -9.60 1.45 1.69
C PRO A 80 -8.85 0.68 0.60
N THR A 81 -9.58 0.12 -0.37
CA THR A 81 -9.02 -0.60 -1.50
C THR A 81 -8.63 0.28 -2.67
N LYS A 82 -9.15 1.51 -2.81
CA LYS A 82 -8.97 2.33 -4.04
C LYS A 82 -7.51 2.60 -4.36
N GLU A 83 -6.70 2.83 -3.33
CA GLU A 83 -5.29 3.21 -3.46
C GLU A 83 -4.37 2.00 -3.75
N TYR A 84 -4.87 0.77 -3.56
CA TYR A 84 -4.15 -0.45 -3.93
C TYR A 84 -4.29 -0.73 -5.42
N THR A 85 -3.48 -0.05 -6.23
CA THR A 85 -3.37 -0.35 -7.67
C THR A 85 -2.70 -1.70 -7.89
N ALA A 86 -2.86 -2.28 -9.08
CA ALA A 86 -2.20 -3.54 -9.43
C ALA A 86 -0.66 -3.42 -9.34
N HIS A 87 -0.07 -2.28 -9.69
CA HIS A 87 1.36 -2.03 -9.48
C HIS A 87 1.73 -2.01 -8.01
N LYS A 88 0.95 -1.31 -7.15
CA LYS A 88 1.20 -1.28 -5.70
C LYS A 88 1.12 -2.69 -5.11
N LEU A 89 0.16 -3.50 -5.52
CA LEU A 89 0.03 -4.89 -5.09
C LEU A 89 1.22 -5.76 -5.53
N ALA A 90 1.72 -5.58 -6.75
CA ALA A 90 2.93 -6.25 -7.22
C ALA A 90 4.14 -5.89 -6.34
N MET A 91 4.30 -4.62 -5.97
CA MET A 91 5.40 -4.19 -5.10
C MET A 91 5.24 -4.71 -3.66
N ILE A 92 4.02 -4.67 -3.11
CA ILE A 92 3.72 -5.21 -1.77
C ILE A 92 4.01 -6.72 -1.71
N ALA A 93 3.72 -7.47 -2.77
CA ALA A 93 3.96 -8.90 -2.83
C ALA A 93 5.46 -9.28 -2.73
N MET A 94 6.37 -8.35 -3.04
CA MET A 94 7.82 -8.55 -2.92
C MET A 94 8.35 -8.29 -1.51
N LEU A 95 7.56 -7.66 -0.63
CA LEU A 95 8.01 -7.32 0.71
C LEU A 95 8.08 -8.57 1.60
N ASP A 96 9.21 -8.74 2.27
CA ASP A 96 9.37 -9.79 3.29
C ASP A 96 8.91 -9.25 4.65
N GLY A 97 7.64 -9.50 4.98
CA GLY A 97 7.00 -9.08 6.22
C GLY A 97 5.49 -8.90 6.09
N ILE A 98 4.86 -8.38 7.15
CA ILE A 98 3.39 -8.29 7.23
C ILE A 98 2.93 -6.90 6.81
N HIS A 99 2.07 -6.85 5.79
CA HIS A 99 1.47 -5.59 5.34
C HIS A 99 0.14 -5.33 6.05
N LEU A 100 0.05 -4.21 6.75
CA LEU A 100 -1.13 -3.76 7.48
C LEU A 100 -1.67 -2.46 6.91
N THR A 101 -2.96 -2.20 7.15
CA THR A 101 -3.58 -0.89 6.95
C THR A 101 -4.07 -0.37 8.29
N LEU A 102 -3.51 0.75 8.73
CA LEU A 102 -3.95 1.49 9.90
C LEU A 102 -5.05 2.47 9.50
N VAL A 103 -6.28 2.19 9.90
CA VAL A 103 -7.40 3.12 9.72
C VAL A 103 -7.55 3.96 10.98
N MET A 104 -7.52 5.28 10.84
CA MET A 104 -7.49 6.22 11.98
C MET A 104 -8.87 6.55 12.58
N LYS A 105 -9.95 6.46 11.79
CA LYS A 105 -11.32 6.77 12.21
C LYS A 105 -12.28 5.58 12.01
N PRO A 106 -13.28 5.40 12.88
CA PRO A 106 -13.66 6.26 14.01
C PRO A 106 -12.70 6.17 15.21
N SER A 107 -11.98 5.06 15.33
CA SER A 107 -10.86 4.86 16.24
C SER A 107 -9.73 4.15 15.50
N PRO A 108 -8.47 4.29 15.94
CA PRO A 108 -7.36 3.62 15.29
C PRO A 108 -7.49 2.11 15.36
N HIS A 109 -7.43 1.45 14.20
CA HIS A 109 -7.50 0.00 14.08
C HIS A 109 -6.60 -0.50 12.95
N LEU A 110 -5.90 -1.59 13.21
CA LEU A 110 -5.04 -2.26 12.23
C LEU A 110 -5.79 -3.41 11.58
N PHE A 111 -5.84 -3.41 10.26
CA PHE A 111 -6.32 -4.54 9.48
C PHE A 111 -5.15 -5.18 8.75
N SER A 112 -5.21 -6.50 8.56
CA SER A 112 -4.39 -7.11 7.52
C SER A 112 -4.78 -6.50 6.17
N THR A 113 -3.81 -6.03 5.39
CA THR A 113 -4.11 -5.44 4.08
C THR A 113 -4.86 -6.45 3.21
N GLU A 114 -4.50 -7.73 3.27
CA GLU A 114 -5.19 -8.77 2.49
C GLU A 114 -6.66 -8.94 2.88
N GLU A 115 -7.04 -8.68 4.14
CA GLU A 115 -8.42 -8.81 4.60
C GLU A 115 -9.33 -7.74 3.99
N ILE A 116 -8.82 -6.51 3.86
CA ILE A 116 -9.59 -5.36 3.36
C ILE A 116 -9.68 -5.31 1.83
N LEU A 117 -8.81 -6.02 1.11
CA LEU A 117 -8.79 -6.00 -0.36
C LEU A 117 -10.09 -6.57 -0.95
N SER A 118 -10.50 -6.06 -2.11
CA SER A 118 -11.55 -6.69 -2.90
C SER A 118 -11.05 -8.03 -3.45
N MET A 119 -11.96 -8.96 -3.76
CA MET A 119 -11.58 -10.29 -4.25
C MET A 119 -10.62 -10.26 -5.46
N PRO A 120 -10.83 -9.42 -6.50
CA PRO A 120 -9.87 -9.32 -7.62
C PRO A 120 -8.46 -8.91 -7.17
N LYS A 121 -8.36 -8.03 -6.18
CA LYS A 121 -7.09 -7.55 -5.64
C LYS A 121 -6.40 -8.60 -4.76
N LYS A 122 -7.17 -9.39 -4.00
CA LYS A 122 -6.63 -10.54 -3.25
C LYS A 122 -6.04 -11.58 -4.20
N VAL A 123 -6.79 -11.92 -5.26
CA VAL A 123 -6.33 -12.82 -6.32
C VAL A 123 -5.01 -12.32 -6.93
N LEU A 124 -4.96 -11.04 -7.30
CA LEU A 124 -3.78 -10.46 -7.91
C LEU A 124 -2.57 -10.40 -6.95
N LEU A 125 -2.79 -10.04 -5.68
CA LEU A 125 -1.74 -10.04 -4.65
C LEU A 125 -1.14 -11.44 -4.46
N ASN A 126 -2.00 -12.46 -4.35
CA ASN A 126 -1.55 -13.83 -4.14
C ASN A 126 -0.88 -14.42 -5.37
N PHE A 127 -1.37 -14.09 -6.58
CA PHE A 127 -0.66 -14.40 -7.82
C PHE A 127 0.78 -13.87 -7.79
N PHE A 128 0.96 -12.58 -7.51
CA PHE A 128 2.30 -11.98 -7.47
C PHE A 128 3.18 -12.63 -6.38
N ARG A 129 2.64 -12.87 -5.18
CA ARG A 129 3.38 -13.53 -4.09
C ARG A 129 3.88 -14.91 -4.50
N TYR A 130 3.00 -15.75 -5.06
CA TYR A 130 3.38 -17.10 -5.48
C TYR A 130 4.40 -17.06 -6.62
N ALA A 131 4.22 -16.17 -7.60
CA ALA A 131 5.13 -16.02 -8.73
C ALA A 131 6.54 -15.54 -8.32
N TYR A 132 6.64 -14.58 -7.40
CA TYR A 132 7.94 -14.10 -6.90
C TYR A 132 8.65 -15.10 -6.00
N LYS A 133 7.89 -15.81 -5.16
CA LYS A 133 8.46 -16.78 -4.22
C LYS A 133 8.75 -18.15 -4.85
N GLY A 134 8.34 -18.36 -6.11
CA GLY A 134 8.47 -19.67 -6.75
C GLY A 134 7.56 -20.73 -6.14
N GLU A 135 6.44 -20.33 -5.54
CA GLU A 135 5.46 -21.26 -4.96
C GLU A 135 4.58 -21.87 -6.08
N VAL A 136 5.23 -22.69 -6.91
CA VAL A 136 4.67 -23.24 -8.16
C VAL A 136 3.35 -23.98 -7.95
N GLU A 137 3.22 -24.79 -6.91
CA GLU A 137 1.99 -25.55 -6.66
C GLU A 137 0.81 -24.64 -6.27
N ASN A 138 1.05 -23.63 -5.43
CA ASN A 138 0.05 -22.62 -5.09
C ASN A 138 -0.35 -21.80 -6.32
N LEU A 139 0.62 -21.46 -7.18
CA LEU A 139 0.39 -20.77 -8.44
C LEU A 139 -0.48 -21.62 -9.37
N LYS A 140 -0.18 -22.91 -9.56
CA LYS A 140 -1.00 -23.83 -10.37
C LYS A 140 -2.42 -23.95 -9.81
N MET A 141 -2.58 -24.13 -8.50
CA MET A 141 -3.89 -24.19 -7.85
C MET A 141 -4.71 -22.92 -8.11
N LEU A 142 -4.07 -21.75 -8.01
CA LEU A 142 -4.69 -20.47 -8.28
C LEU A 142 -5.13 -20.36 -9.75
N LEU A 143 -4.28 -20.78 -10.68
CA LEU A 143 -4.54 -20.74 -12.12
C LEU A 143 -5.53 -21.80 -12.61
N ASN A 144 -5.74 -22.90 -11.87
CA ASN A 144 -6.75 -23.90 -12.22
C ASN A 144 -8.20 -23.42 -11.96
N ASN A 145 -8.37 -22.31 -11.24
CA ASN A 145 -9.68 -21.72 -10.99
C ASN A 145 -10.07 -20.75 -12.13
N SER A 146 -11.14 -21.08 -12.86
CA SER A 146 -11.61 -20.30 -14.03
C SER A 146 -11.88 -18.83 -13.71
N LYS A 147 -12.55 -18.53 -12.59
CA LYS A 147 -12.85 -17.17 -12.12
C LYS A 147 -11.57 -16.38 -11.81
N THR A 148 -10.56 -17.07 -11.27
CA THR A 148 -9.27 -16.45 -11.00
C THR A 148 -8.52 -16.14 -12.29
N ARG A 149 -8.50 -17.06 -13.25
CA ARG A 149 -7.91 -16.79 -14.57
C ARG A 149 -8.54 -15.58 -15.25
N GLU A 150 -9.87 -15.49 -15.26
CA GLU A 150 -10.61 -14.36 -15.84
C GLU A 150 -10.17 -13.02 -15.23
N ILE A 151 -10.03 -12.96 -13.90
CA ILE A 151 -9.53 -11.78 -13.20
C ILE A 151 -8.10 -11.44 -13.65
N LEU A 152 -7.21 -12.44 -13.69
CA LEU A 152 -5.80 -12.23 -14.04
C LEU A 152 -5.63 -11.79 -15.49
N LEU A 153 -6.45 -12.30 -16.42
CA LEU A 153 -6.49 -11.84 -17.81
C LEU A 153 -6.79 -10.33 -17.91
N GLY A 154 -7.67 -9.81 -17.05
CA GLY A 154 -7.92 -8.37 -16.94
C GLY A 154 -6.70 -7.53 -16.49
N TYR A 155 -5.64 -8.17 -15.96
CA TYR A 155 -4.41 -7.54 -15.50
C TYR A 155 -3.17 -7.96 -16.29
N GLU A 156 -3.32 -8.62 -17.43
CA GLU A 156 -2.23 -9.18 -18.25
C GLU A 156 -1.06 -8.19 -18.44
N ARG A 157 -1.36 -6.97 -18.90
CA ARG A 157 -0.33 -5.95 -19.17
C ARG A 157 0.55 -5.68 -17.95
N ILE A 158 -0.05 -5.62 -16.76
CA ILE A 158 0.68 -5.34 -15.51
C ILE A 158 1.44 -6.58 -15.08
N ILE A 159 0.84 -7.77 -15.17
CA ILE A 159 1.51 -9.04 -14.88
C ILE A 159 2.76 -9.21 -15.76
N LYS A 160 2.66 -8.90 -17.06
CA LYS A 160 3.79 -8.95 -18.01
C LYS A 160 4.88 -7.92 -17.71
N THR A 161 4.54 -6.81 -17.05
CA THR A 161 5.53 -5.77 -16.66
C THR A 161 6.52 -6.29 -15.62
N TYR A 162 6.15 -7.30 -14.82
CA TYR A 162 6.97 -7.82 -13.72
C TYR A 162 7.60 -9.19 -14.01
N THR A 163 7.57 -9.69 -15.25
CA THR A 163 8.06 -11.03 -15.61
C THR A 163 9.53 -11.28 -15.25
N SER A 164 10.39 -10.26 -15.38
CA SER A 164 11.80 -10.32 -15.02
C SER A 164 12.07 -10.54 -13.53
N ARG A 165 11.02 -10.49 -12.69
CA ARG A 165 11.09 -10.69 -11.25
C ARG A 165 10.56 -12.06 -10.82
N TYR A 166 9.94 -12.83 -11.72
CA TYR A 166 9.46 -14.17 -11.42
C TYR A 166 10.60 -15.19 -11.47
N SER A 167 10.44 -16.30 -10.75
CA SER A 167 11.28 -17.48 -10.96
C SER A 167 11.04 -18.07 -12.36
N GLU A 168 12.05 -18.72 -12.95
CA GLU A 168 11.94 -19.36 -14.27
C GLU A 168 10.78 -20.38 -14.31
N GLU A 169 10.63 -21.17 -13.25
CA GLU A 169 9.56 -22.15 -13.11
C GLU A 169 8.18 -21.47 -13.09
N SER A 170 8.03 -20.38 -12.32
CA SER A 170 6.77 -19.61 -12.30
C SER A 170 6.49 -18.97 -13.66
N LEU A 171 7.51 -18.45 -14.34
CA LEU A 171 7.37 -17.83 -15.65
C LEU A 171 6.81 -18.82 -16.68
N SER A 172 7.34 -20.06 -16.72
CA SER A 172 6.86 -21.10 -17.64
C SER A 172 5.37 -21.42 -17.46
N ILE A 173 4.88 -21.39 -16.22
CA ILE A 173 3.48 -21.62 -15.89
C ILE A 173 2.64 -20.42 -16.28
N ILE A 174 3.12 -19.21 -16.04
CA ILE A 174 2.42 -17.96 -16.35
C ILE A 174 2.32 -17.75 -17.86
N GLU A 175 3.34 -18.11 -18.63
CA GLU A 175 3.30 -18.07 -20.09
C GLU A 175 2.21 -18.99 -20.66
N SER A 176 1.89 -20.10 -19.99
CA SER A 176 0.76 -20.96 -20.41
C SER A 176 -0.63 -20.35 -20.14
N LEU A 177 -0.70 -19.22 -19.42
CA LEU A 177 -1.95 -18.51 -19.11
C LEU A 177 -2.36 -17.50 -20.19
N PHE A 178 -1.40 -16.90 -20.90
CA PHE A 178 -1.59 -15.77 -21.82
C PHE A 178 -1.19 -16.16 -23.24
#